data_AF-A0A1Q4UY40-F1
#
_entry.id   AF-A0A1Q4UY40-F1
#
_cell.length_a   1.000
_cell.length_b   1.000
_cell.length_c   1.000
_cell.angle_alpha   90.00
_cell.angle_beta   90.00
_cell.angle_gamma   90.00
#
_symmetry.space_group_name_H-M   'P 1'
#
loop_
_entity.id
_entity.type
_entity.pdbx_description
1 polymer ?
#
loop_
_entity_poly.entity_id
_entity_poly.type
_entity_poly.pdbx_seq_one_letter_code
_entity_poly.pdbx_strand_id
1 'polypeptide(L)'
;MTGEIMALFACADCKAEFTECPDCVCTIRIDPLTGLPPDVIRVDGRAVYNPDFDPEALHRSVKSPVCDACVKVRNTLIREGVSEPQLLKQGIFTLATDRHQTAHL
;
A
#
# COMPACT_ATOMS: atom_id res chain seq x y z
N MET A 1 22.11 7.31 19.26
CA MET A 1 21.18 8.17 18.50
C MET A 1 21.61 8.15 17.04
N THR A 2 21.19 7.14 16.29
CA THR A 2 21.27 7.16 14.83
C THR A 2 20.22 8.16 14.35
N GLY A 3 20.63 9.23 13.66
CA GLY A 3 19.69 10.23 13.16
C GLY A 3 18.64 9.56 12.29
N GLU A 4 17.36 9.85 12.55
CA GLU A 4 16.25 9.35 11.75
C GLU A 4 16.39 9.92 10.33
N ILE A 5 16.89 9.10 9.40
CA ILE A 5 16.86 9.43 7.98
C ILE A 5 15.40 9.35 7.56
N MET A 6 14.80 10.50 7.34
CA MET A 6 13.46 10.61 6.77
C MET A 6 13.59 10.78 5.25
N ALA A 7 12.81 10.03 4.49
CA ALA A 7 12.72 10.20 3.04
C ALA A 7 11.37 10.81 2.66
N LEU A 8 11.36 11.58 1.58
CA LEU A 8 10.15 12.12 0.96
C LEU A 8 9.59 11.09 -0.02
N PHE A 9 8.30 10.78 0.11
CA PHE A 9 7.57 9.83 -0.72
C PHE A 9 6.29 10.45 -1.28
N ALA A 10 5.75 9.85 -2.34
CA ALA A 10 4.40 10.14 -2.85
C ALA A 10 3.52 8.91 -2.68
N CYS A 11 2.36 9.07 -2.04
CA CYS A 11 1.45 7.96 -1.75
C CYS A 11 0.94 7.30 -3.04
N ALA A 12 1.03 5.97 -3.12
CA ALA A 12 0.56 5.20 -4.27
C ALA A 12 -0.94 5.38 -4.54
N ASP A 13 -1.73 5.64 -3.50
CA ASP A 13 -3.18 5.81 -3.57
C ASP A 13 -3.59 7.28 -3.78
N CYS A 14 -3.52 8.11 -2.72
CA CYS A 14 -3.98 9.50 -2.78
C CYS A 14 -3.02 10.49 -3.46
N LYS A 15 -1.82 10.04 -3.86
CA LYS A 15 -0.76 10.86 -4.48
C LYS A 15 -0.20 11.99 -3.61
N ALA A 16 -0.65 12.14 -2.36
CA ALA A 16 -0.09 13.12 -1.44
C ALA A 16 1.37 12.82 -1.10
N GLU A 17 2.18 13.86 -0.99
CA GLU A 17 3.55 13.77 -0.50
C GLU A 17 3.58 13.60 1.01
N PHE A 18 4.50 12.78 1.51
CA PHE A 18 4.68 12.55 2.94
C PHE A 18 6.13 12.15 3.25
N THR A 19 6.55 12.35 4.50
CA THR A 19 7.88 11.95 4.97
C THR A 19 7.77 10.79 5.93
N GLU A 20 8.63 9.79 5.79
CA GLU A 20 8.61 8.60 6.63
C GLU A 20 10.01 7.94 6.68
N CYS A 21 10.25 7.12 7.68
CA CYS A 21 11.43 6.25 7.72
C CYS A 21 11.38 5.25 6.52
N PRO A 22 12.43 5.18 5.66
CA PRO A 22 12.45 4.28 4.50
C PRO A 22 12.27 2.80 4.83
N ASP A 23 12.76 2.38 5.99
CA ASP A 23 12.68 1.00 6.44
C ASP A 23 11.30 0.68 7.03
N CYS A 24 10.59 1.71 7.50
CA CYS A 24 9.30 1.56 8.17
C CYS A 24 8.11 1.99 7.32
N VAL A 25 8.27 2.58 6.14
CA VAL A 25 7.15 3.03 5.29
C VAL A 25 6.23 1.87 4.86
N CYS A 26 4.90 2.09 4.88
CA CYS A 26 3.96 1.10 4.35
C CYS A 26 4.16 0.99 2.84
N THR A 27 4.14 -0.22 2.28
CA THR A 27 4.20 -0.41 0.82
C THR A 27 3.13 -1.38 0.34
N ILE A 28 2.66 -1.15 -0.89
CA ILE A 28 1.82 -2.08 -1.65
C ILE A 28 2.50 -2.40 -2.97
N ARG A 29 2.14 -3.53 -3.58
CA ARG A 29 2.58 -3.87 -4.94
C ARG A 29 1.70 -3.15 -5.95
N ILE A 30 2.32 -2.43 -6.88
CA ILE A 30 1.67 -1.78 -8.01
C ILE A 30 2.29 -2.30 -9.29
N ASP A 31 1.45 -2.75 -10.22
CA ASP A 31 1.84 -2.99 -11.60
C ASP A 31 2.05 -1.63 -12.29
N PRO A 32 3.27 -1.28 -12.72
CA PRO A 32 3.55 0.02 -13.34
C PRO A 32 2.82 0.21 -14.68
N LEU A 33 2.38 -0.87 -15.34
CA LEU A 33 1.66 -0.79 -16.60
C LEU A 33 0.23 -0.29 -16.40
N THR A 34 -0.45 -0.77 -15.35
CA THR A 34 -1.86 -0.44 -15.09
C THR A 34 -2.02 0.65 -14.03
N GLY A 35 -0.98 0.88 -13.22
CA GLY A 35 -1.03 1.77 -12.05
C GLY A 35 -1.89 1.23 -10.91
N LEU A 36 -2.19 -0.07 -10.92
CA LEU A 36 -3.06 -0.74 -9.94
C LEU A 36 -2.34 -1.91 -9.29
N PRO A 37 -2.84 -2.42 -8.14
CA PRO A 37 -2.42 -3.71 -7.65
C PRO A 37 -2.61 -4.82 -8.71
N PRO A 38 -1.75 -5.85 -8.75
CA PRO A 38 -1.81 -6.91 -9.78
C PRO A 38 -3.16 -7.64 -9.86
N ASP A 39 -3.86 -7.76 -8.73
CA ASP A 39 -5.18 -8.38 -8.61
C ASP A 39 -6.34 -7.40 -8.72
N VAL A 40 -6.09 -6.18 -9.21
CA VAL A 40 -7.13 -5.16 -9.37
C VAL A 40 -7.22 -4.75 -10.83
N ILE A 41 -8.43 -4.82 -11.36
CA ILE A 41 -8.76 -4.37 -12.72
C ILE A 41 -9.74 -3.20 -12.68
N ARG A 42 -9.86 -2.48 -13.80
CA ARG A 42 -10.92 -1.48 -13.97
C ARG A 42 -12.09 -2.08 -14.73
N VAL A 43 -13.27 -2.08 -14.12
CA VAL A 43 -14.55 -2.42 -14.76
C VAL A 43 -15.44 -1.19 -14.65
N ASP A 44 -15.89 -0.65 -15.78
CA ASP A 44 -16.72 0.57 -15.83
C ASP A 44 -16.15 1.75 -15.03
N GLY A 45 -14.82 1.93 -15.10
CA GLY A 45 -14.10 2.98 -14.39
C GLY A 45 -13.91 2.76 -12.89
N ARG A 46 -14.40 1.64 -12.34
CA ARG A 46 -14.25 1.27 -10.92
C ARG A 46 -13.16 0.22 -10.75
N ALA A 47 -12.38 0.36 -9.68
CA ALA A 47 -11.42 -0.66 -9.29
C ALA A 47 -12.17 -1.86 -8.69
N VAL A 48 -11.95 -3.05 -9.25
CA VAL A 48 -12.60 -4.30 -8.83
C VAL A 48 -11.54 -5.38 -8.66
N TYR A 49 -11.74 -6.25 -7.67
CA TYR A 49 -10.91 -7.43 -7.47
C TYR A 49 -11.02 -8.39 -8.66
N ASN A 50 -9.87 -8.84 -9.16
CA ASN A 50 -9.76 -9.92 -10.11
C ASN A 50 -9.05 -11.12 -9.46
N PRO A 51 -9.77 -12.21 -9.14
CA PRO A 51 -9.15 -13.43 -8.62
C PRO A 51 -8.26 -14.13 -9.65
N ASP A 52 -8.53 -13.94 -10.93
CA ASP A 52 -7.78 -14.54 -12.05
C ASP A 52 -6.76 -13.55 -12.60
N PHE A 53 -5.90 -13.05 -11.70
CA PHE A 53 -4.92 -12.03 -12.05
C PHE A 53 -3.78 -12.59 -12.92
N ASP A 54 -3.28 -11.75 -13.82
CA ASP A 54 -2.16 -12.08 -14.69
C ASP A 54 -0.88 -12.32 -13.84
N PRO A 55 -0.29 -13.52 -13.85
CA PRO A 55 0.93 -13.80 -13.11
C PRO A 55 2.10 -12.90 -13.53
N GLU A 56 2.16 -12.46 -14.79
CA GLU A 56 3.19 -11.52 -15.23
C GLU A 56 3.01 -10.14 -14.57
N ALA A 57 1.77 -9.74 -14.25
CA ALA A 57 1.47 -8.51 -13.51
C ALA A 57 2.09 -8.52 -12.12
N LEU A 58 2.03 -9.68 -11.46
CA LEU A 58 2.67 -9.86 -10.16
C LEU A 58 4.21 -9.76 -10.28
N HIS A 59 4.80 -10.38 -11.30
CA HIS A 59 6.25 -10.36 -11.49
C HIS A 59 6.81 -8.97 -11.80
N ARG A 60 6.10 -8.17 -12.61
CA ARG A 60 6.52 -6.79 -12.95
C ARG A 60 6.16 -5.76 -11.88
N SER A 61 5.35 -6.14 -10.88
CA SER A 61 4.92 -5.22 -9.84
C SER A 61 6.07 -4.76 -8.96
N VAL A 62 6.05 -3.47 -8.62
CA VAL A 62 7.03 -2.84 -7.74
C VAL A 62 6.38 -2.44 -6.41
N LYS A 63 7.19 -2.40 -5.35
CA LYS A 63 6.74 -1.85 -4.06
C LYS A 63 6.61 -0.33 -4.19
N SER A 64 5.45 0.20 -3.85
CA SER A 64 5.15 1.62 -3.88
C SER A 64 4.68 2.09 -2.49
N PRO A 65 5.15 3.25 -2.00
CA PRO A 65 4.88 3.70 -0.65
C PRO A 65 3.42 4.15 -0.47
N VAL A 66 2.86 3.93 0.71
CA VAL A 66 1.50 4.33 1.09
C VAL A 66 1.56 5.11 2.39
N CYS A 67 0.88 6.26 2.44
CA CYS A 67 0.85 7.07 3.65
C CYS A 67 -0.05 6.45 4.72
N ASP A 68 0.24 6.73 6.00
CA ASP A 68 -0.54 6.23 7.13
C ASP A 68 -2.01 6.67 7.09
N ALA A 69 -2.34 7.80 6.45
CA ALA A 69 -3.72 8.21 6.26
C ALA A 69 -4.52 7.23 5.39
N CYS A 70 -3.98 6.81 4.24
CA CYS A 70 -4.61 5.82 3.37
C CYS A 70 -4.69 4.45 4.06
N VAL A 71 -3.67 4.06 4.82
CA VAL A 71 -3.68 2.81 5.60
C VAL A 71 -4.78 2.84 6.67
N LYS A 72 -4.97 3.96 7.37
CA LYS A 72 -6.05 4.13 8.35
C LYS A 72 -7.43 4.00 7.69
N VAL A 73 -7.66 4.69 6.58
CA VAL A 73 -8.94 4.61 5.83
C VAL A 73 -9.22 3.16 5.44
N ARG A 74 -8.24 2.49 4.83
CA ARG A 74 -8.31 1.08 4.49
C ARG A 74 -8.67 0.20 5.69
N ASN A 75 -7.94 0.35 6.79
CA ASN A 75 -8.16 -0.43 8.00
C ASN A 75 -9.58 -0.23 8.57
N THR A 76 -10.12 0.99 8.48
CA THR A 76 -11.52 1.29 8.85
C THR A 76 -12.51 0.56 7.96
N LEU A 77 -12.37 0.64 6.63
CA LEU A 77 -13.26 -0.03 5.68
C LEU A 77 -13.31 -1.55 5.89
N ILE A 78 -12.17 -2.18 6.23
CA ILE A 78 -12.10 -3.60 6.53
C ILE A 78 -12.82 -3.94 7.83
N ARG A 79 -12.66 -3.12 8.88
CA ARG A 79 -13.39 -3.29 10.16
C ARG A 79 -14.90 -3.15 9.95
N GLU A 80 -15.32 -2.32 9.00
CA GLU A 80 -16.71 -2.13 8.61
C GLU A 80 -17.25 -3.23 7.67
N GLY A 81 -16.43 -4.22 7.30
CA GLY A 81 -16.86 -5.38 6.52
C GLY A 81 -16.91 -5.15 5.01
N VAL A 82 -16.30 -4.08 4.50
CA VAL A 82 -16.18 -3.85 3.05
C VAL A 82 -15.22 -4.90 2.46
N SER A 83 -15.70 -5.68 1.47
CA SER A 83 -14.88 -6.72 0.83
C SER A 83 -13.79 -6.11 -0.03
N GLU A 84 -12.52 -6.26 0.39
CA GLU A 84 -11.37 -5.89 -0.44
C GLU A 84 -10.87 -7.04 -1.33
N PRO A 85 -10.22 -6.71 -2.47
CA PRO A 85 -9.27 -7.57 -3.18
C PRO A 85 -8.37 -8.42 -2.26
N GLN A 86 -8.13 -9.70 -2.60
CA GLN A 86 -7.36 -10.61 -1.73
C GLN A 86 -5.89 -10.21 -1.55
N LEU A 87 -5.22 -9.59 -2.53
CA LEU A 87 -3.83 -9.12 -2.33
C LEU A 87 -3.77 -7.83 -1.51
N LEU A 88 -4.85 -7.03 -1.47
CA LEU A 88 -4.95 -5.97 -0.46
C LEU A 88 -4.97 -6.57 0.95
N LYS A 89 -5.66 -7.70 1.17
CA LYS A 89 -5.65 -8.41 2.47
C LYS A 89 -4.26 -8.89 2.92
N GLN A 90 -3.28 -8.97 2.01
CA GLN A 90 -1.88 -9.27 2.32
C GLN A 90 -1.04 -8.01 2.65
N GLY A 91 -1.63 -6.82 2.53
CA GLY A 91 -0.98 -5.55 2.85
C GLY A 91 -0.68 -5.38 4.33
N ILE A 92 0.30 -4.54 4.65
CA ILE A 92 0.69 -4.24 6.03
C ILE A 92 -0.43 -3.43 6.71
N PHE A 93 -1.03 -3.98 7.77
CA PHE A 93 -2.13 -3.35 8.52
C PHE A 93 -1.64 -2.42 9.62
N THR A 94 -0.41 -2.62 10.07
CA THR A 94 0.26 -1.77 11.06
C THR A 94 0.63 -0.44 10.40
N LEU A 95 0.59 0.65 11.15
CA LEU A 95 1.04 1.95 10.63
C LEU A 95 2.57 1.99 10.56
N ALA A 96 3.13 2.85 9.70
CA ALA A 96 4.57 3.05 9.61
C ALA A 96 5.13 3.54 10.94
N THR A 97 4.42 4.47 11.57
CA THR A 97 4.76 5.01 12.90
C THR A 97 4.87 3.92 13.96
N ASP A 98 3.93 2.97 13.99
CA ASP A 98 3.91 1.87 14.97
C ASP A 98 5.07 0.88 14.73
N ARG A 99 5.41 0.62 13.46
CA ARG A 99 6.59 -0.20 13.13
C ARG A 99 7.88 0.48 13.55
N HIS A 100 7.99 1.78 13.34
CA HIS A 100 9.18 2.54 13.70
C HIS A 100 9.46 2.47 15.21
N GLN A 101 8.41 2.64 16.02
CA GLN A 101 8.51 2.50 17.48
C GLN A 101 8.93 1.10 17.95
N THR A 102 8.63 0.05 17.19
CA THR A 102 8.97 -1.33 17.59
C THR A 102 10.29 -1.81 17.03
N ALA A 103 10.72 -1.31 15.86
CA ALA A 103 11.92 -1.75 15.17
C ALA A 103 13.18 -0.94 15.52
N HIS A 104 13.01 0.33 15.95
CA HIS A 104 14.12 1.26 16.15
C HIS A 104 14.26 1.81 17.59
N LEU A 105 13.54 1.26 18.57
CA LEU A 105 13.66 1.60 20.00
C LEU A 105 14.30 0.48 20.83
#